data_AF-A0A4R6JY37-F1
#
_entry.id   AF-A0A4R6JY37-F1
#
_cell.length_a   1.000
_cell.length_b   1.000
_cell.length_c   1.000
_cell.angle_alpha   90.00
_cell.angle_beta   90.00
_cell.angle_gamma   90.00
#
_symmetry.space_group_name_H-M   'P 1'
#
loop_
_entity.id
_entity.type
_entity.pdbx_description
1 polymer ?
#
loop_
_entity_poly.entity_id
_entity_poly.type
_entity_poly.pdbx_seq_one_letter_code
_entity_poly.pdbx_strand_id
1 'polypeptide(L)'
;MHEQGLLDAGVAPHDAEVATSQPVSLFGIRGTVKLTVLRSYPQDILPVVASALQRLRVQAAGPPVCVLRPRGDGQFDVLAAYPTSRRPRIGQPFTTCRLSGGLVVRALHHGPWTTLLNTYDRLSEWLALHHIRQVPLMWEEYLVGPDRTGDPAMWRTRIVVPLTGTSARITTGRSAAVTVPLSP
;
A
#
# COMPACT_ATOMS: atom_id res chain seq x y z
N MET A 1 -21.24 18.84 -8.53
CA MET A 1 -21.17 17.43 -9.00
C MET A 1 -21.11 16.57 -7.76
N HIS A 2 -22.18 15.82 -7.49
CA HIS A 2 -22.50 15.25 -6.19
C HIS A 2 -21.77 13.93 -5.93
N GLU A 3 -21.27 13.74 -4.70
CA GLU A 3 -20.66 12.51 -4.16
C GLU A 3 -21.59 11.28 -4.25
N GLN A 4 -22.88 11.48 -4.53
CA GLN A 4 -23.88 10.43 -4.68
C GLN A 4 -23.74 9.61 -5.98
N GLY A 5 -23.20 10.19 -7.07
CA GLY A 5 -23.17 9.54 -8.39
C GLY A 5 -22.16 8.40 -8.54
N LEU A 6 -21.20 8.28 -7.62
CA LEU A 6 -20.19 7.22 -7.63
C LEU A 6 -20.67 5.95 -6.89
N LEU A 7 -21.67 6.08 -6.02
CA LEU A 7 -22.18 4.98 -5.18
C LEU A 7 -23.25 4.14 -5.90
N ASP A 8 -23.91 4.68 -6.93
CA ASP A 8 -24.96 4.02 -7.72
C ASP A 8 -24.44 3.29 -8.97
N ALA A 9 -23.11 3.17 -9.15
CA ALA A 9 -22.53 2.37 -10.22
C ALA A 9 -22.74 0.88 -9.91
N GLY A 10 -23.79 0.31 -10.53
CA GLY A 10 -24.16 -1.09 -10.44
C GLY A 10 -22.99 -2.05 -10.59
N VAL A 11 -23.12 -3.18 -9.88
CA VAL A 11 -22.17 -4.32 -9.78
C VAL A 11 -21.27 -4.45 -11.02
N ALA A 12 -20.04 -3.99 -10.85
CA ALA A 12 -18.95 -4.09 -11.80
C ALA A 12 -18.58 -5.55 -12.10
N PRO A 13 -17.99 -5.86 -13.27
CA PRO A 13 -17.65 -7.23 -13.65
C PRO A 13 -16.56 -7.80 -12.73
N HIS A 14 -17.02 -8.57 -11.75
CA HIS A 14 -16.32 -9.47 -10.82
C HIS A 14 -15.02 -8.91 -10.20
N ASP A 15 -15.13 -8.33 -8.99
CA ASP A 15 -14.10 -8.16 -7.94
C ASP A 15 -13.66 -6.72 -7.62
N ALA A 16 -13.94 -5.71 -8.46
CA ALA A 16 -13.67 -4.30 -8.14
C ALA A 16 -14.91 -3.61 -7.54
N GLU A 17 -14.73 -2.88 -6.44
CA GLU A 17 -15.80 -2.12 -5.79
C GLU A 17 -15.30 -0.77 -5.25
N VAL A 18 -16.19 0.22 -5.22
CA VAL A 18 -15.95 1.49 -4.52
C VAL A 18 -16.23 1.30 -3.04
N ALA A 19 -15.31 1.76 -2.19
CA ALA A 19 -15.44 1.69 -0.75
C ALA A 19 -14.90 2.95 -0.08
N THR A 20 -15.23 3.12 1.20
CA THR A 20 -14.58 4.12 2.05
C THR A 20 -13.49 3.45 2.89
N SER A 21 -12.29 4.02 2.86
CA SER A 21 -11.17 3.61 3.71
C SER A 21 -10.98 4.59 4.87
N GLN A 22 -10.66 4.06 6.05
CA GLN A 22 -10.31 4.90 7.20
C GLN A 22 -8.84 5.31 7.16
N PRO A 23 -8.47 6.46 7.75
CA PRO A 23 -7.08 6.83 7.89
C PRO A 23 -6.31 5.78 8.70
N VAL A 24 -5.15 5.36 8.23
CA VAL A 24 -4.32 4.35 8.89
C VAL A 24 -2.86 4.78 8.97
N SER A 25 -2.23 4.54 10.13
CA SER A 25 -0.79 4.74 10.30
C SER A 25 -0.07 3.43 10.00
N LEU A 26 1.02 3.52 9.25
CA LEU A 26 1.85 2.42 8.83
C LEU A 26 3.22 2.55 9.49
N PHE A 27 3.79 1.43 9.90
CA PHE A 27 5.17 1.30 10.34
C PHE A 27 5.87 0.26 9.48
N GLY A 28 6.99 0.62 8.86
CA GLY A 28 7.65 -0.25 7.90
C GLY A 28 8.98 0.28 7.41
N ILE A 29 9.47 -0.29 6.30
CA ILE A 29 10.70 0.14 5.64
C ILE A 29 10.35 0.63 4.24
N ARG A 30 10.89 1.79 3.88
CA ARG A 30 10.73 2.39 2.56
C ARG A 30 11.98 2.17 1.72
N GLY A 31 11.80 1.94 0.43
CA GLY A 31 12.87 1.82 -0.55
C GLY A 31 12.45 2.36 -1.91
N THR A 32 13.44 2.56 -2.77
CA THR A 32 13.22 2.82 -4.19
C THR A 32 13.66 1.60 -4.97
N VAL A 33 12.78 1.00 -5.75
CA VAL A 33 13.05 -0.25 -6.46
C VAL A 33 12.60 -0.21 -7.91
N LYS A 34 13.27 -0.99 -8.76
CA LYS A 34 12.84 -1.24 -10.14
C LYS A 34 11.62 -2.16 -10.16
N LEU A 35 10.84 -2.11 -11.25
CA LEU A 35 9.69 -3.00 -11.46
C LEU A 35 10.05 -4.49 -11.29
N THR A 36 11.25 -4.89 -11.73
CA THR A 36 11.75 -6.27 -11.61
C THR A 36 11.94 -6.75 -10.17
N VAL A 37 12.16 -5.82 -9.23
CA VAL A 37 12.36 -6.10 -7.79
C VAL A 37 11.09 -5.86 -6.99
N LEU A 38 10.12 -5.13 -7.55
CA LEU A 38 8.89 -4.70 -6.88
C LEU A 38 8.14 -5.84 -6.18
N ARG A 39 8.12 -7.01 -6.83
CA ARG A 39 7.42 -8.21 -6.37
C ARG A 39 8.10 -8.89 -5.18
N SER A 40 9.43 -8.94 -5.15
CA SER A 40 10.18 -9.61 -4.07
C SER A 40 10.38 -8.70 -2.87
N TYR A 41 10.47 -7.38 -3.09
CA TYR A 41 10.69 -6.40 -2.02
C TYR A 41 9.79 -6.58 -0.78
N PRO A 42 8.45 -6.67 -0.87
CA PRO A 42 7.62 -6.89 0.32
C PRO A 42 7.88 -8.25 0.98
N GLN A 43 8.25 -9.28 0.22
CA GLN A 43 8.53 -10.62 0.76
C GLN A 43 9.78 -10.61 1.64
N ASP A 44 10.79 -9.84 1.24
CA ASP A 44 12.04 -9.71 1.98
C ASP A 44 11.87 -8.79 3.22
N ILE A 45 11.07 -7.74 3.09
CA ILE A 45 10.99 -6.67 4.08
C ILE A 45 9.93 -6.92 5.17
N LEU A 46 8.78 -7.50 4.83
CA LEU A 46 7.70 -7.70 5.81
C LEU A 46 8.11 -8.57 7.00
N PRO A 47 8.90 -9.66 6.86
CA PRO A 47 9.40 -10.42 8.00
C PRO A 47 10.26 -9.56 8.95
N VAL A 48 11.11 -8.68 8.40
CA VAL A 48 11.96 -7.76 9.19
C VAL A 48 11.11 -6.78 9.99
N VAL A 49 10.06 -6.22 9.38
CA VAL A 49 9.13 -5.31 10.06
C VAL A 49 8.33 -6.04 11.14
N ALA A 50 7.88 -7.27 10.87
CA ALA A 50 7.18 -8.10 11.86
C ALA A 50 8.05 -8.37 13.11
N SER A 51 9.31 -8.76 12.92
CA SER A 51 10.25 -8.95 14.03
C SER A 51 10.53 -7.66 14.81
N ALA A 52 10.52 -6.50 14.15
CA ALA A 52 10.67 -5.21 14.82
C ALA A 52 9.45 -4.88 15.70
N LEU A 53 8.24 -5.08 15.18
CA LEU A 53 7.01 -4.88 15.95
C LEU A 53 6.93 -5.79 17.17
N GLN A 54 7.34 -7.06 17.05
CA GLN A 54 7.44 -7.99 18.16
C GLN A 54 8.39 -7.48 19.25
N ARG A 55 9.61 -7.06 18.90
CA ARG A 55 10.59 -6.50 19.85
C ARG A 55 10.07 -5.24 20.55
N LEU A 56 9.35 -4.41 19.81
CA LEU A 56 8.74 -3.18 20.32
C LEU A 56 7.44 -3.42 21.10
N ARG A 57 6.96 -4.67 21.16
CA ARG A 57 5.68 -5.06 21.77
C ARG A 57 4.50 -4.25 21.22
N VAL A 58 4.53 -3.96 19.92
CA VAL A 58 3.45 -3.29 19.19
C VAL A 58 2.71 -4.31 18.34
N GLN A 59 1.40 -4.41 18.53
CA GLN A 59 0.56 -5.27 17.70
C GLN A 59 0.24 -4.57 16.38
N ALA A 60 0.22 -5.34 15.29
CA ALA A 60 -0.32 -4.87 14.02
C ALA A 60 -1.83 -4.67 14.15
N ALA A 61 -2.33 -3.57 13.59
CA ALA A 61 -3.74 -3.19 13.59
C ALA A 61 -4.50 -3.73 12.36
N GLY A 62 -3.85 -4.55 11.53
CA GLY A 62 -4.41 -5.06 10.28
C GLY A 62 -3.41 -5.92 9.51
N PRO A 63 -3.78 -6.38 8.30
CA PRO A 63 -2.90 -7.15 7.43
C PRO A 63 -1.65 -6.33 7.04
N PRO A 64 -0.52 -6.98 6.72
CA PRO A 64 0.62 -6.28 6.15
C PRO A 64 0.24 -5.60 4.83
N VAL A 65 0.92 -4.50 4.54
CA VAL A 65 0.64 -3.60 3.42
C VAL A 65 1.91 -3.30 2.63
N CYS A 66 1.79 -3.25 1.31
CA CYS A 66 2.81 -2.69 0.42
C CYS A 66 2.25 -1.46 -0.28
N VAL A 67 2.75 -0.27 0.06
CA VAL A 67 2.37 0.98 -0.60
C VAL A 67 3.30 1.21 -1.78
N LEU A 68 2.72 1.49 -2.94
CA LEU A 68 3.38 1.62 -4.22
C LEU A 68 3.14 3.02 -4.76
N ARG A 69 4.22 3.74 -5.08
CA ARG A 69 4.17 5.04 -5.75
C ARG A 69 5.08 5.00 -6.98
N PRO A 70 4.53 5.04 -8.21
CA PRO A 70 5.36 5.16 -9.41
C PRO A 70 6.12 6.49 -9.39
N ARG A 71 7.33 6.47 -9.93
CA ARG A 71 8.22 7.64 -10.06
C ARG A 71 8.45 7.95 -11.54
N GLY A 72 8.83 9.19 -11.83
CA GLY A 72 9.12 9.64 -13.21
C GLY A 72 10.39 9.02 -13.82
N ASP A 73 11.21 8.35 -13.01
CA ASP A 73 12.46 7.68 -13.41
C ASP A 73 12.27 6.18 -13.73
N GLY A 74 11.01 5.71 -13.85
CA GLY A 74 10.68 4.32 -14.13
C GLY A 74 10.85 3.36 -12.94
N GLN A 75 11.13 3.89 -11.74
CA GLN A 75 11.18 3.14 -10.50
C GLN A 75 9.90 3.34 -9.66
N PHE A 76 9.82 2.63 -8.55
CA PHE A 76 8.77 2.76 -7.56
C PHE A 76 9.35 3.18 -6.21
N ASP A 77 8.74 4.18 -5.58
CA ASP A 77 8.85 4.40 -4.13
C ASP A 77 7.91 3.41 -3.45
N VAL A 78 8.48 2.51 -2.66
CA VAL A 78 7.77 1.38 -2.07
C VAL A 78 7.92 1.41 -0.56
N LEU A 79 6.83 1.18 0.15
CA LEU A 79 6.83 0.99 1.60
C LEU A 79 6.16 -0.34 1.93
N ALA A 80 6.96 -1.30 2.41
CA ALA A 80 6.45 -2.54 2.99
C ALA A 80 6.31 -2.34 4.51
N ALA A 81 5.09 -2.49 5.02
CA ALA A 81 4.72 -2.03 6.35
C ALA A 81 3.60 -2.87 6.98
N TYR A 82 3.37 -2.64 8.26
CA TYR A 82 2.17 -3.08 8.96
C TYR A 82 1.38 -1.86 9.47
N PRO A 83 0.04 -1.92 9.43
CA PRO A 83 -0.82 -0.98 10.15
C PRO A 83 -0.53 -0.99 11.65
N THR A 84 -0.49 0.18 12.28
CA THR A 84 -0.32 0.31 13.73
C THR A 84 -1.23 1.38 14.30
N SER A 85 -1.85 1.11 15.45
CA SER A 85 -2.65 2.10 16.19
C SER A 85 -1.79 3.04 17.04
N ARG A 86 -0.56 2.63 17.36
CA ARG A 86 0.41 3.40 18.13
C ARG A 86 1.60 3.73 17.24
N ARG A 87 2.18 4.92 17.40
CA ARG A 87 3.43 5.31 16.73
C ARG A 87 4.62 4.71 17.49
N PRO A 88 5.32 3.70 16.95
CA PRO A 88 6.51 3.17 17.61
C PRO A 88 7.64 4.19 17.57
N ARG A 89 8.61 4.09 18.48
CA ARG A 89 9.85 4.88 18.37
C ARG A 89 10.56 4.46 17.09
N ILE A 90 10.87 5.43 16.24
CA ILE A 90 11.45 5.20 14.92
C ILE A 90 12.98 5.19 15.04
N GLY A 91 13.61 4.15 14.52
CA GLY A 91 15.05 4.07 14.28
C GLY A 91 15.30 3.55 12.87
N GLN A 92 16.48 3.83 12.30
CA GLN A 92 16.83 3.30 10.98
C GLN A 92 16.83 1.76 10.99
N PRO A 93 16.37 1.08 9.92
CA PRO A 93 15.86 1.61 8.64
C PRO A 93 14.33 1.87 8.62
N PHE A 94 13.68 1.89 9.79
CA PHE A 94 12.23 1.99 9.88
C PHE A 94 11.72 3.42 9.65
N THR A 95 10.50 3.52 9.15
CA THR A 95 9.77 4.76 8.92
C THR A 95 8.30 4.60 9.25
N THR A 96 7.57 5.72 9.25
CA THR A 96 6.10 5.71 9.34
C THR A 96 5.48 6.47 8.17
N CYS A 97 4.30 6.03 7.76
CA CYS A 97 3.48 6.71 6.76
C CYS A 97 2.04 6.77 7.26
N ARG A 98 1.27 7.77 6.84
CA ARG A 98 -0.16 7.83 7.12
C ARG A 98 -0.92 7.83 5.80
N LEU A 99 -1.79 6.85 5.61
CA LEU A 99 -2.79 6.88 4.54
C LEU A 99 -3.97 7.73 5.04
N SER A 100 -4.44 8.67 4.22
CA SER A 100 -5.42 9.68 4.63
C SER A 100 -6.84 9.13 4.82
N GLY A 101 -7.12 7.91 4.37
CA GLY A 101 -8.49 7.43 4.19
C GLY A 101 -9.20 8.18 3.04
N GLY A 102 -10.50 7.93 2.91
CA GLY A 102 -11.36 8.50 1.85
C GLY A 102 -11.90 7.44 0.90
N LEU A 103 -12.43 7.89 -0.23
CA LEU A 103 -12.94 7.00 -1.27
C LEU A 103 -11.79 6.25 -1.94
N VAL A 104 -11.99 4.95 -2.09
CA VAL A 104 -11.06 4.04 -2.73
C VAL A 104 -11.82 3.11 -3.68
N VAL A 105 -11.13 2.61 -4.68
CA VAL A 105 -11.55 1.40 -5.39
C VAL A 105 -10.69 0.27 -4.87
N ARG A 106 -11.31 -0.86 -4.53
CA ARG A 106 -10.60 -2.06 -4.09
C ARG A 106 -10.93 -3.23 -5.00
N ALA A 107 -9.93 -4.03 -5.32
CA ALA A 107 -10.08 -5.28 -6.05
C ALA A 107 -9.45 -6.42 -5.26
N LEU A 108 -10.14 -7.56 -5.16
CA LEU A 108 -9.61 -8.75 -4.49
C LEU A 108 -8.94 -9.69 -5.51
N HIS A 109 -7.66 -9.95 -5.31
CA HIS A 109 -6.92 -10.97 -6.04
C HIS A 109 -6.96 -12.30 -5.29
N HIS A 110 -7.30 -13.36 -6.02
CA HIS A 110 -7.30 -14.74 -5.54
C HIS A 110 -6.18 -15.52 -6.22
N GLY A 111 -5.32 -16.15 -5.41
CA GLY A 111 -4.30 -17.05 -5.90
C GLY A 111 -2.86 -16.49 -5.84
N PRO A 112 -1.93 -17.10 -6.59
CA PRO A 112 -0.52 -16.79 -6.49
C PRO A 112 -0.21 -15.41 -7.06
N TRP A 113 0.78 -14.73 -6.48
CA TRP A 113 1.19 -13.40 -6.97
C TRP A 113 1.67 -13.42 -8.43
N THR A 114 2.01 -14.57 -9.03
CA THR A 114 2.31 -14.71 -10.47
C THR A 114 1.21 -14.17 -11.37
N THR A 115 -0.05 -14.27 -10.95
CA THR A 115 -1.21 -13.79 -11.71
C THR A 115 -1.74 -12.43 -11.21
N LEU A 116 -1.06 -11.79 -10.25
CA LEU A 116 -1.50 -10.51 -9.67
C LEU A 116 -1.62 -9.40 -10.71
N LEU A 117 -0.73 -9.39 -11.71
CA LEU A 117 -0.76 -8.42 -12.82
C LEU A 117 -2.08 -8.45 -13.58
N ASN A 118 -2.72 -9.62 -13.73
CA ASN A 118 -4.01 -9.72 -14.38
C ASN A 118 -5.11 -8.97 -13.60
N THR A 119 -5.01 -8.92 -12.27
CA THR A 119 -5.94 -8.11 -11.45
C THR A 119 -5.65 -6.63 -11.59
N TYR A 120 -4.38 -6.23 -11.70
CA TYR A 120 -4.00 -4.85 -12.02
C TYR A 120 -4.57 -4.38 -13.36
N ASP A 121 -4.47 -5.23 -14.39
CA ASP A 121 -4.97 -4.90 -15.73
C ASP A 121 -6.49 -4.71 -15.72
N ARG A 122 -7.22 -5.67 -15.13
CA ARG A 122 -8.69 -5.59 -14.97
C ARG A 122 -9.13 -4.37 -14.16
N LEU A 123 -8.41 -4.04 -13.08
CA LEU A 123 -8.69 -2.85 -12.28
C LEU A 123 -8.42 -1.56 -13.06
N SER A 124 -7.36 -1.54 -13.87
CA SER A 124 -7.01 -0.39 -14.71
C SER A 124 -8.06 -0.15 -15.81
N GLU A 125 -8.52 -1.21 -16.47
CA GLU A 125 -9.63 -1.16 -17.42
C GLU A 125 -10.91 -0.62 -16.77
N TRP A 126 -11.25 -1.11 -15.58
CA TRP A 126 -12.41 -0.62 -14.84
C TRP A 126 -12.30 0.86 -14.50
N LEU A 127 -11.16 1.31 -13.96
CA LEU A 127 -10.94 2.72 -13.63
C LEU A 127 -11.03 3.61 -14.87
N ALA A 128 -10.54 3.14 -16.02
CA ALA A 128 -10.63 3.85 -17.29
C ALA A 128 -12.07 3.97 -17.81
N LEU A 129 -12.84 2.86 -17.77
CA LEU A 129 -14.25 2.82 -18.17
C LEU A 129 -15.12 3.80 -17.37
N HIS A 130 -14.79 3.99 -16.08
CA HIS A 130 -15.52 4.90 -15.20
C HIS A 130 -14.95 6.33 -15.18
N HIS A 131 -13.98 6.65 -16.04
CA HIS A 131 -13.32 7.97 -16.12
C HIS A 131 -12.75 8.48 -14.79
N ILE A 132 -12.30 7.56 -13.94
CA ILE A 132 -11.83 7.89 -12.59
C ILE A 132 -10.37 8.34 -12.67
N ARG A 133 -10.11 9.58 -12.23
CA ARG A 133 -8.75 10.10 -12.12
C ARG A 133 -8.03 9.52 -10.90
N GLN A 134 -7.00 8.74 -11.18
CA GLN A 134 -6.17 8.08 -10.16
C GLN A 134 -5.16 9.06 -9.56
N VAL A 135 -4.87 8.90 -8.27
CA VAL A 135 -3.64 9.44 -7.66
C VAL A 135 -2.50 8.47 -8.00
N PRO A 136 -1.26 8.93 -8.25
CA PRO A 136 -0.09 8.05 -8.42
C PRO A 136 0.34 7.47 -7.06
N LEU A 137 -0.55 6.69 -6.45
CA LEU A 137 -0.39 6.03 -5.16
C LEU A 137 -1.38 4.88 -5.14
N MET A 138 -0.95 3.71 -4.72
CA MET A 138 -1.83 2.60 -4.41
C MET A 138 -1.22 1.72 -3.34
N TRP A 139 -1.97 0.75 -2.83
CA TRP A 139 -1.39 -0.24 -1.93
C TRP A 139 -2.02 -1.61 -2.09
N GLU A 140 -1.25 -2.62 -1.73
CA GLU A 140 -1.67 -4.00 -1.60
C GLU A 140 -1.82 -4.35 -0.11
N GLU A 141 -2.89 -5.03 0.25
CA GLU A 141 -3.12 -5.60 1.58
C GLU A 141 -3.07 -7.12 1.48
N TYR A 142 -2.12 -7.75 2.17
CA TYR A 142 -1.94 -9.21 2.16
C TYR A 142 -2.84 -9.84 3.21
N LEU A 143 -4.06 -10.21 2.81
CA LEU A 143 -5.09 -10.72 3.73
C LEU A 143 -4.80 -12.17 4.14
N VAL A 144 -4.37 -12.98 3.18
CA VAL A 144 -3.93 -14.36 3.36
C VAL A 144 -2.69 -14.57 2.50
N GLY A 145 -1.58 -14.99 3.11
CA GLY A 145 -0.30 -15.16 2.43
C GLY A 145 0.51 -16.35 2.98
N PRO A 146 1.79 -16.43 2.61
CA PRO A 146 2.68 -17.53 3.00
C PRO A 146 2.91 -17.63 4.52
N ASP A 147 2.64 -16.56 5.27
CA ASP A 147 2.65 -16.55 6.74
C ASP A 147 1.50 -17.35 7.35
N ARG A 148 0.42 -17.59 6.59
CA ARG A 148 -0.77 -18.33 7.05
C ARG A 148 -0.94 -19.68 6.38
N THR A 149 -0.59 -19.80 5.10
CA THR A 149 -0.75 -21.04 4.33
C THR A 149 0.31 -21.15 3.24
N GLY A 150 0.89 -22.35 3.10
CA GLY A 150 1.84 -22.67 2.05
C GLY A 150 1.19 -22.89 0.68
N ASP A 151 -0.14 -23.00 0.59
CA ASP A 151 -0.87 -23.16 -0.68
C ASP A 151 -1.16 -21.80 -1.33
N PRO A 152 -0.51 -21.46 -2.46
CA PRO A 152 -0.72 -20.18 -3.13
C PRO A 152 -2.13 -19.97 -3.68
N ALA A 153 -2.91 -21.04 -3.94
CA ALA A 153 -4.29 -20.92 -4.40
C ALA A 153 -5.22 -20.29 -3.33
N MET A 154 -4.82 -20.41 -2.05
CA MET A 154 -5.56 -19.84 -0.92
C MET A 154 -5.17 -18.38 -0.64
N TRP A 155 -4.12 -17.85 -1.27
CA TRP A 155 -3.68 -16.48 -1.01
C TRP A 155 -4.74 -15.46 -1.46
N ARG A 156 -4.83 -14.37 -0.71
CA ARG A 156 -5.78 -13.28 -0.92
C ARG A 156 -5.04 -11.96 -0.76
N THR A 157 -4.95 -11.20 -1.84
CA THR A 157 -4.36 -9.85 -1.84
C THR A 157 -5.42 -8.86 -2.25
N ARG A 158 -5.68 -7.83 -1.43
CA ARG A 158 -6.56 -6.73 -1.83
C ARG A 158 -5.71 -5.60 -2.42
N ILE A 159 -5.97 -5.22 -3.65
CA ILE A 159 -5.40 -4.04 -4.29
C ILE A 159 -6.31 -2.86 -4.02
N VAL A 160 -5.76 -1.73 -3.58
CA VAL A 160 -6.53 -0.54 -3.23
C VAL A 160 -5.96 0.69 -3.92
N VAL A 161 -6.82 1.39 -4.66
CA VAL A 161 -6.52 2.61 -5.41
C VAL A 161 -7.32 3.78 -4.81
N PRO A 162 -6.66 4.76 -4.19
CA PRO A 162 -7.31 5.96 -3.69
C PRO A 162 -7.83 6.84 -4.84
N LEU A 163 -9.03 7.38 -4.65
CA LEU A 163 -9.67 8.26 -5.61
C LEU A 163 -9.34 9.73 -5.34
N THR A 164 -9.26 10.53 -6.39
CA THR A 164 -9.15 11.99 -6.25
C THR A 164 -10.48 12.55 -5.77
N GLY A 165 -10.62 12.71 -4.45
CA GLY A 165 -11.86 13.21 -3.83
C GLY A 165 -11.78 13.52 -2.33
N THR A 166 -10.59 13.56 -1.73
CA THR A 166 -10.42 14.05 -0.35
C THR A 166 -9.00 14.59 -0.19
N SER A 167 -8.88 15.88 0.18
CA SER A 167 -7.59 16.54 0.39
C SER A 167 -6.73 15.84 1.43
N ALA A 168 -5.72 15.10 0.99
CA ALA A 168 -4.60 14.70 1.83
C ALA A 168 -3.63 15.88 1.95
N ARG A 169 -3.73 16.67 3.03
CA ARG A 169 -2.65 17.59 3.43
C ARG A 169 -1.40 16.76 3.73
N ILE A 170 -0.41 16.88 2.86
CA ILE A 170 0.94 16.38 3.12
C ILE A 170 1.56 17.32 4.17
N THR A 171 1.65 16.89 5.43
CA THR A 171 2.53 17.54 6.40
C THR A 171 3.96 17.11 6.06
N THR A 172 4.62 17.88 5.20
CA THR A 172 6.06 17.73 4.96
C THR A 172 6.79 18.17 6.23
N GLY A 173 7.13 17.19 7.08
CA GLY A 173 8.20 17.38 8.07
C GLY A 173 9.50 17.59 7.30
N ARG A 174 10.08 18.78 7.44
CA ARG A 174 11.34 19.21 6.83
C ARG A 174 12.44 18.20 7.18
N SER A 175 12.85 17.36 6.21
CA SER A 175 14.08 16.56 6.33
C SER A 175 15.25 17.47 6.00
N ALA A 176 15.98 17.93 7.02
CA ALA A 176 17.28 18.54 6.82
C ALA A 176 18.26 17.43 6.37
N ALA A 177 18.91 17.62 5.23
CA ALA A 177 20.05 16.81 4.83
C ALA A 177 21.18 17.04 5.84
N VAL A 178 21.69 15.97 6.46
CA VAL A 178 22.88 16.01 7.30
C VAL A 178 24.09 15.69 6.42
N THR A 179 24.91 16.71 6.19
CA THR A 179 26.30 16.54 5.75
C THR A 179 27.15 16.25 6.99
N VAL A 180 27.89 15.14 6.96
CA VAL A 180 28.82 14.73 8.02
C VAL A 180 30.18 15.39 7.77
N PRO A 181 30.75 16.16 8.72
CA PRO A 181 32.13 16.61 8.60
C PRO A 181 33.11 15.51 9.04
N LEU A 182 34.16 15.30 8.25
CA LEU A 182 35.38 14.63 8.68
C LEU A 182 36.23 15.62 9.47
N SER A 183 36.77 15.20 10.61
CA SER A 183 37.75 15.95 11.38
C SER A 183 38.61 15.00 12.22
N PRO A 184 39.77 15.44 12.71
CA PRO A 184 40.67 16.49 12.20
C PRO A 184 41.87 15.94 11.41
#